data_AF-A0A1V3XBW2-F1
#
_entry.id   AF-A0A1V3XBW2-F1
#
_cell.length_a   1.000
_cell.length_b   1.000
_cell.length_c   1.000
_cell.angle_alpha   90.00
_cell.angle_beta   90.00
_cell.angle_gamma   90.00
#
_symmetry.space_group_name_H-M   'P 1'
#
loop_
_entity.id
_entity.type
_entity.pdbx_description
1 polymer ?
#
loop_
_entity_poly.entity_id
_entity_poly.type
_entity_poly.pdbx_seq_one_letter_code
_entity_poly.pdbx_strand_id
1 'polypeptide(L)' 'MRLPSAGLSLPESYAAKLRTGSPPIVGRVEGGRCLLDLRTVAPEEDDLLLAAVRACSS' A
#
# COMPACT_ATOMS: atom_id res chain seq x y z
N MET A 1 -1.25 10.71 -19.95
CA MET A 1 -0.20 11.46 -19.23
C MET A 1 0.08 10.75 -17.92
N ARG A 2 1.34 10.48 -17.57
CA ARG A 2 1.73 9.93 -16.26
C ARG A 2 2.05 11.09 -15.34
N LEU A 3 1.63 11.02 -14.08
CA LEU A 3 2.06 11.97 -13.05
C LEU A 3 3.35 11.48 -12.40
N PRO A 4 4.28 12.37 -12.03
CA PRO A 4 5.45 12.01 -11.26
C PRO A 4 5.01 11.58 -9.85
N SER A 5 5.11 10.28 -9.58
CA SER A 5 4.83 9.64 -8.30
C SER A 5 5.56 8.28 -8.29
N ALA A 6 5.69 7.69 -7.10
CA ALA A 6 6.09 6.30 -6.94
C ALA A 6 4.87 5.45 -6.57
N GLY A 7 4.80 4.24 -7.14
CA GLY A 7 3.81 3.23 -6.77
C GLY A 7 4.51 2.02 -6.15
N LEU A 8 3.96 1.50 -5.05
CA LEU A 8 4.42 0.24 -4.47
C LEU A 8 3.65 -0.91 -5.11
N SER A 9 4.36 -1.90 -5.63
CA SER A 9 3.78 -3.16 -6.10
C SER A 9 4.09 -4.27 -5.10
N LEU A 10 3.06 -4.79 -4.45
CA LEU A 10 3.11 -5.78 -3.38
C LEU A 10 2.42 -7.08 -3.81
N PRO A 11 2.66 -8.22 -3.12
CA PRO A 11 1.88 -9.43 -3.34
C PRO A 11 0.37 -9.17 -3.19
N GLU A 12 -0.46 -9.80 -4.03
CA GLU A 12 -1.91 -9.60 -4.01
C GLU A 12 -2.53 -9.84 -2.63
N SER A 13 -2.03 -10.84 -1.89
CA SER A 13 -2.49 -11.18 -0.53
C SER A 13 -2.38 -10.02 0.47
N TYR A 14 -1.50 -9.04 0.21
CA TYR A 14 -1.35 -7.88 1.08
C TYR A 14 -2.59 -6.98 1.02
N ALA A 15 -3.36 -6.98 -0.07
CA ALA A 15 -4.56 -6.14 -0.17
C ALA A 15 -5.59 -6.46 0.92
N ALA A 16 -5.76 -7.75 1.25
CA ALA A 16 -6.64 -8.17 2.34
C ALA A 16 -6.03 -7.82 3.70
N LYS A 17 -4.76 -8.20 3.93
CA LYS A 17 -4.05 -7.94 5.20
C LYS A 17 -4.04 -6.44 5.57
N LEU A 18 -3.71 -5.58 4.60
CA LEU A 18 -3.67 -4.13 4.77
C LEU A 18 -5.06 -3.53 5.03
N ARG A 19 -6.10 -4.00 4.34
CA ARG A 19 -7.47 -3.49 4.53
C ARG A 19 -8.03 -3.81 5.91
N THR A 20 -7.65 -4.95 6.48
CA THR A 20 -8.07 -5.36 7.83
C THR A 20 -7.10 -4.92 8.93
N GLY A 21 -6.00 -4.27 8.56
CA GLY A 21 -5.03 -3.71 9.51
C GLY A 21 -5.56 -2.49 10.26
N SER A 22 -4.77 -2.02 11.22
CA SER A 22 -5.06 -0.80 11.98
C SER A 22 -3.86 0.17 11.89
N PRO A 23 -4.02 1.32 11.22
CA PRO A 23 -5.20 1.74 10.46
C PRO A 23 -5.38 0.92 9.17
N PRO A 24 -6.59 0.91 8.58
CA PRO A 24 -6.83 0.24 7.32
C PRO A 24 -6.14 1.00 6.18
N ILE A 25 -5.40 0.26 5.34
CA ILE A 25 -4.75 0.80 4.13
C ILE A 25 -5.39 0.15 2.91
N VAL A 26 -5.88 0.97 1.98
CA VAL A 26 -6.58 0.50 0.78
C VAL A 26 -5.71 0.70 -0.46
N GLY A 27 -5.29 -0.42 -1.04
CA GLY A 27 -4.69 -0.48 -2.37
C GLY A 27 -5.67 -0.97 -3.45
N ARG A 28 -5.27 -0.85 -4.71
CA ARG A 28 -5.97 -1.50 -5.84
C ARG A 28 -5.31 -2.84 -6.15
N VAL A 29 -6.08 -3.83 -6.58
CA VAL A 29 -5.53 -5.09 -7.10
C VAL A 29 -5.59 -5.07 -8.62
N GLU A 30 -4.45 -5.28 -9.27
CA GLU A 30 -4.33 -5.28 -10.73
C GLU A 30 -3.19 -6.22 -11.14
N GLY A 31 -3.43 -7.12 -12.10
CA GLY A 31 -2.42 -8.03 -12.62
C GLY A 31 -1.79 -8.96 -11.57
N GLY A 32 -2.57 -9.42 -10.58
CA GLY A 32 -2.07 -10.30 -9.51
C GLY A 32 -1.18 -9.60 -8.48
N ARG A 33 -1.31 -8.27 -8.36
CA ARG A 33 -0.51 -7.43 -7.45
C ARG A 33 -1.41 -6.45 -6.69
N CYS A 34 -1.05 -6.17 -5.43
CA CYS A 34 -1.60 -5.07 -4.67
C CYS A 34 -0.77 -3.81 -4.95
N LEU A 35 -1.40 -2.76 -5.46
CA LEU A 35 -0.75 -1.51 -5.83
C LEU A 35 -1.17 -0.39 -4.88
N LEU A 36 -0.19 0.28 -4.29
CA LEU A 36 -0.37 1.50 -3.51
C LEU A 36 0.21 2.68 -4.29
N ASP A 37 -0.54 3.77 -4.40
CA ASP A 37 -0.07 5.00 -5.04
C ASP A 37 0.36 5.99 -3.95
N LEU A 38 1.66 6.28 -3.85
CA LEU A 38 2.17 7.11 -2.76
C LEU A 38 1.72 8.57 -2.85
N ARG A 39 1.18 8.99 -4.00
CA ARG A 39 0.59 10.34 -4.10
C ARG A 39 -0.66 10.53 -3.25
N THR A 40 -1.30 9.45 -2.82
CA THR A 40 -2.51 9.49 -2.00
C THR A 40 -2.21 9.35 -0.51
N VAL A 41 -0.93 9.34 -0.14
CA VAL A 41 -0.43 9.18 1.23
C VAL A 41 0.18 10.52 1.63
N ALA A 42 -0.21 11.05 2.79
CA ALA A 42 0.41 12.27 3.29
C ALA A 42 1.85 11.94 3.76
N PRO A 43 2.85 12.82 3.56
CA PRO A 43 4.23 12.52 3.95
C PRO A 43 4.39 12.13 5.44
N GLU A 44 3.54 12.66 6.32
CA GLU A 44 3.53 12.34 7.75
C GLU A 44 3.06 10.90 8.05
N GLU A 45 2.44 10.23 7.08
CA GLU A 45 1.94 8.85 7.18
C GLU A 45 2.94 7.81 6.65
N ASP A 46 4.11 8.23 6.15
CA ASP A 46 5.11 7.31 5.56
C ASP A 46 5.55 6.22 6.54
N ASP A 47 5.82 6.58 7.80
CA ASP A 47 6.22 5.62 8.84
C ASP A 47 5.09 4.62 9.16
N LEU A 48 3.85 5.10 9.15
CA LEU A 48 2.66 4.28 9.37
C LEU A 48 2.47 3.28 8.23
N LEU A 49 2.60 3.75 6.99
CA LEU A 49 2.50 2.92 5.79
C LEU A 49 3.60 1.85 5.80
N LEU A 50 4.83 2.24 6.12
CA LEU A 50 5.97 1.32 6.21
C LEU A 50 5.72 0.23 7.26
N ALA A 51 5.22 0.59 8.44
CA ALA A 51 4.91 -0.36 9.50
C ALA A 51 3.82 -1.37 9.07
N ALA A 52 2.74 -0.90 8.44
CA ALA A 52 1.67 -1.75 7.96
C ALA A 52 2.12 -2.72 6.85
N VAL A 53 2.94 -2.25 5.91
CA VAL A 53 3.51 -3.11 4.85
C VAL A 53 4.44 -4.17 5.45
N ARG A 54 5.27 -3.80 6.43
CA ARG A 54 6.14 -4.76 7.13
C ARG A 54 5.34 -5.82 7.88
N ALA A 55 4.26 -5.44 8.56
CA ALA A 55 3.39 -6.39 9.26
C ALA A 55 2.75 -7.44 8.33
N CYS A 56 2.67 -7.17 7.01
CA CYS A 56 2.14 -8.13 6.04
C CYS A 56 3.16 -9.16 5.55
N SER A 57 4.46 -8.94 5.80
CA SER A 57 5.58 -9.77 5.33
C SER A 57 5.92 -10.98 6.18
N SER A 58 5.27 -11.13 7.34
CA SER A 58 5.30 -12.34 8.15
C SER A 58 4.28 -13.38 7.70
#